data_AF-A0A927BLF1-F1
#
_entry.id   AF-A0A927BLF1-F1
#
_cell.length_a   1.000
_cell.length_b   1.000
_cell.length_c   1.000
_cell.angle_alpha   90.00
_cell.angle_beta   90.00
_cell.angle_gamma   90.00
#
_symmetry.space_group_name_H-M   'P 1'
#
loop_
_entity.id
_entity.type
_entity.pdbx_description
1 polymer ?
#
loop_
_entity_poly.entity_id
_entity_poly.type
_entity_poly.pdbx_seq_one_letter_code
_entity_poly.pdbx_strand_id
1 'polypeptide(L)'
;MTAVERAARDVLKPYVQAGRMRQAEVNKTMRDGLPIIEQTIRTELQRHEFGSTFYYGSKVTRARAEYEAATTATARHMKRVRLAMAEVAAAVYMAVRAEYKSAEEIEREDQEAPRMAAALDLVQEVVQEETERAAGAVPQVSPAA
;
A
#
# COMPACT_ATOMS: atom_id res chain seq x y z
N MET A 1 -5.76 -2.46 25.11
CA MET A 1 -5.15 -2.49 23.76
C MET A 1 -6.09 -3.23 22.84
N THR A 2 -6.62 -2.55 21.82
CA THR A 2 -7.54 -3.15 20.83
C THR A 2 -6.79 -4.06 19.86
N ALA A 3 -7.51 -4.90 19.10
CA ALA A 3 -6.91 -5.73 18.05
C ALA A 3 -6.19 -4.86 16.99
N VAL A 4 -6.83 -3.73 16.62
CA VAL A 4 -6.27 -2.70 15.73
C VAL A 4 -4.98 -2.10 16.30
N GLU A 5 -4.97 -1.70 17.58
CA GLU A 5 -3.78 -1.13 18.22
C GLU A 5 -2.64 -2.14 18.28
N ARG A 6 -2.94 -3.41 18.59
CA ARG A 6 -1.95 -4.49 18.58
C ARG A 6 -1.35 -4.68 17.20
N ALA A 7 -2.19 -4.81 16.16
CA ALA A 7 -1.75 -5.01 14.78
C ALA A 7 -0.83 -3.87 14.31
N ALA A 8 -1.18 -2.62 14.57
CA ALA A 8 -0.34 -1.48 14.23
C ALA A 8 1.00 -1.47 14.98
N ARG A 9 1.00 -1.83 16.27
CA ARG A 9 2.25 -1.91 17.08
C ARG A 9 3.17 -3.03 16.61
N ASP A 10 2.61 -4.18 16.24
CA ASP A 10 3.39 -5.32 15.76
C ASP A 10 4.11 -5.00 14.44
N VAL A 11 3.48 -4.21 13.56
CA VAL A 11 4.12 -3.67 12.35
C VAL A 11 5.26 -2.71 12.68
N LEU A 12 5.06 -1.79 13.63
CA LEU A 12 6.04 -0.74 13.94
C LEU A 12 7.22 -1.24 14.80
N LYS A 13 7.04 -2.34 15.55
CA LYS A 13 8.06 -2.89 16.45
C LYS A 13 9.39 -3.22 15.74
N PRO A 14 9.41 -3.91 14.57
CA PRO A 14 10.64 -4.11 13.79
C PRO A 14 11.37 -2.82 13.41
N TYR A 15 10.62 -1.74 13.12
CA TYR A 15 11.23 -0.45 12.78
C TYR A 15 11.94 0.19 13.98
N VAL A 16 11.38 0.05 15.17
CA VAL A 16 12.03 0.51 16.40
C VAL A 16 13.28 -0.32 16.69
N GLN A 17 13.16 -1.65 16.61
CA GLN A 17 14.27 -2.58 16.87
C GLN A 17 15.44 -2.35 15.90
N ALA A 18 15.15 -2.03 14.65
CA ALA A 18 16.17 -1.72 13.64
C ALA A 18 16.73 -0.29 13.74
N GLY A 19 16.36 0.50 14.76
CA GLY A 19 16.78 1.90 14.90
C GLY A 19 16.24 2.81 13.80
N ARG A 20 15.22 2.35 13.05
CA ARG A 20 14.63 3.07 11.92
C ARG A 20 13.54 4.03 12.35
N MET A 21 12.96 3.83 13.52
CA MET A 21 12.00 4.75 14.16
C MET A 21 12.31 4.87 15.64
N ARG A 22 12.05 6.04 16.22
CA ARG A 22 12.11 6.26 17.66
C ARG A 22 10.82 5.80 18.31
N GLN A 23 10.89 5.31 19.55
CA GLN A 23 9.70 4.92 20.31
C GLN A 23 8.70 6.08 20.47
N ALA A 24 9.19 7.32 20.60
CA ALA A 24 8.35 8.52 20.66
C ALA A 24 7.56 8.76 19.36
N GLU A 25 8.15 8.45 18.20
CA GLU A 25 7.48 8.57 16.90
C GLU A 25 6.38 7.53 16.77
N VAL A 26 6.66 6.28 17.16
CA VAL A 26 5.63 5.23 17.22
C VAL A 26 4.49 5.66 18.14
N ASN A 27 4.78 6.11 19.36
CA ASN A 27 3.75 6.54 20.29
C ASN A 27 2.90 7.70 19.74
N LYS A 28 3.53 8.64 19.00
CA LYS A 28 2.81 9.72 18.32
C LYS A 28 1.91 9.17 17.19
N THR A 29 2.43 8.30 16.33
CA THR A 29 1.64 7.66 15.26
C THR A 29 0.45 6.89 15.84
N MET A 30 0.65 6.16 16.94
CA MET A 30 -0.42 5.41 17.61
C MET A 30 -1.49 6.32 18.22
N ARG A 31 -1.11 7.50 18.71
CA ARG A 31 -2.05 8.45 19.32
C ARG A 31 -2.80 9.27 18.29
N ASP A 32 -2.09 9.84 17.33
CA ASP A 32 -2.63 10.86 16.42
C ASP A 32 -3.06 10.25 15.08
N GLY A 33 -2.32 9.24 14.59
CA GLY A 33 -2.50 8.67 13.26
C GLY A 33 -3.43 7.45 13.24
N LEU A 34 -3.31 6.54 14.22
CA LEU A 34 -4.09 5.31 14.24
C LEU A 34 -5.61 5.55 14.21
N PRO A 35 -6.19 6.48 15.00
CA PRO A 35 -7.63 6.72 14.96
C PRO A 35 -8.13 7.16 13.57
N ILE A 36 -7.31 7.94 12.85
CA ILE A 36 -7.64 8.40 11.50
C ILE A 36 -7.65 7.22 10.53
N ILE A 37 -6.60 6.39 10.55
CA ILE A 37 -6.48 5.21 9.69
C ILE A 37 -7.62 4.23 9.94
N GLU A 38 -7.90 3.93 11.21
CA GLU A 38 -8.98 3.04 11.61
C GLU A 38 -10.34 3.57 11.11
N GLN A 39 -10.62 4.85 11.35
CA GLN A 39 -11.89 5.45 10.92
C GLN A 39 -12.05 5.46 9.40
N THR A 40 -10.99 5.76 8.64
CA THR A 40 -11.00 5.71 7.18
C THR A 40 -11.32 4.30 6.69
N ILE A 41 -10.62 3.28 7.21
CA ILE A 41 -10.84 1.88 6.84
C ILE A 41 -12.27 1.41 7.18
N ARG A 42 -12.77 1.76 8.37
CA ARG A 42 -14.15 1.42 8.77
C ARG A 42 -15.16 2.05 7.81
N THR A 43 -14.97 3.31 7.44
CA THR A 43 -15.86 4.04 6.52
C THR A 43 -15.83 3.40 5.13
N GLU A 44 -14.64 3.08 4.64
CA GLU A 44 -14.41 2.40 3.36
C GLU A 44 -15.10 1.03 3.29
N LEU A 45 -14.92 0.21 4.34
CA LEU A 45 -15.57 -1.11 4.46
C LEU A 45 -17.10 -1.01 4.54
N GLN A 46 -17.63 -0.03 5.28
CA GLN A 46 -19.08 0.18 5.42
C GLN A 46 -19.76 0.59 4.10
N ARG A 47 -19.06 1.35 3.26
CA ARG A 47 -19.62 1.87 2.00
C ARG A 47 -19.46 0.91 0.83
N HIS A 48 -18.74 -0.21 1.00
CA HIS A 48 -18.34 -1.11 -0.09
C HIS A 48 -17.64 -0.38 -1.26
N GLU A 49 -17.10 0.81 -1.01
CA GLU A 49 -16.61 1.72 -2.07
C GLU A 49 -15.16 1.37 -2.45
N PHE A 50 -14.30 1.14 -1.45
CA PHE A 50 -12.87 0.87 -1.63
C PHE A 50 -12.38 0.01 -0.46
N GLY A 51 -11.40 -0.88 -0.67
CA GLY A 51 -10.77 -1.64 0.41
C GLY A 51 -10.86 -3.16 0.28
N SER A 52 -9.92 -3.73 -0.46
CA SER A 52 -9.67 -5.17 -0.50
C SER A 52 -8.25 -5.48 0.02
N THR A 53 -8.00 -6.73 0.37
CA THR A 53 -6.65 -7.23 0.66
C THR A 53 -5.68 -6.86 -0.46
N PHE A 54 -6.14 -6.96 -1.71
CA PHE A 54 -5.38 -6.54 -2.88
C PHE A 54 -5.02 -5.05 -2.85
N TYR A 55 -5.98 -4.16 -2.58
CA TYR A 55 -5.73 -2.71 -2.54
C TYR A 55 -4.62 -2.36 -1.53
N TYR A 56 -4.75 -2.82 -0.28
CA TYR A 56 -3.77 -2.53 0.76
C TYR A 56 -2.42 -3.21 0.50
N GLY A 57 -2.43 -4.44 -0.02
CA GLY A 57 -1.22 -5.14 -0.48
C GLY A 57 -0.47 -4.36 -1.57
N SER A 58 -1.18 -3.86 -2.59
CA SER A 58 -0.58 -3.08 -3.68
C SER A 58 0.08 -1.79 -3.19
N LYS A 59 -0.50 -1.12 -2.19
CA LYS A 59 0.08 0.09 -1.57
C LYS A 59 1.39 -0.22 -0.85
N VAL A 60 1.46 -1.36 -0.15
CA VAL A 60 2.69 -1.82 0.51
C VAL A 60 3.77 -2.13 -0.53
N THR A 61 3.44 -2.92 -1.56
CA THR A 61 4.38 -3.27 -2.64
C THR A 61 4.93 -2.02 -3.32
N ARG A 62 4.07 -1.08 -3.70
CA ARG A 62 4.49 0.19 -4.30
C ARG A 62 5.36 1.01 -3.36
N ALA A 63 4.98 1.13 -2.08
CA ALA A 63 5.78 1.89 -1.11
C ALA A 63 7.16 1.26 -0.87
N ARG A 64 7.25 -0.08 -0.96
CA ARG A 64 8.51 -0.82 -0.86
C ARG A 64 9.40 -0.56 -2.08
N ALA A 65 8.86 -0.66 -3.29
CA ALA A 65 9.60 -0.32 -4.51
C ALA A 65 10.09 1.13 -4.49
N GLU A 66 9.25 2.08 -4.06
CA GLU A 66 9.65 3.48 -3.91
C GLU A 66 10.76 3.68 -2.86
N TYR A 67 10.79 2.86 -1.80
CA TYR A 67 11.84 2.89 -0.78
C TYR A 67 13.16 2.30 -1.30
N GLU A 68 13.10 1.19 -2.01
CA GLU A 68 14.28 0.53 -2.61
C GLU A 68 14.91 1.37 -3.72
N ALA A 69 14.10 2.07 -4.51
CA ALA A 69 14.57 2.99 -5.56
C ALA A 69 15.14 4.32 -5.02
N ALA A 70 14.97 4.63 -3.73
CA ALA A 70 15.40 5.91 -3.17
C ALA A 70 16.93 5.99 -2.99
N THR A 71 17.58 6.89 -3.73
CA THR A 71 19.04 7.00 -3.77
C THR A 71 19.63 7.99 -2.75
N THR A 72 18.85 8.96 -2.25
CA THR A 72 19.32 9.94 -1.25
C THR A 72 18.88 9.58 0.16
N ALA A 73 19.61 10.06 1.18
CA ALA A 73 19.28 9.80 2.59
C ALA A 73 17.90 10.38 2.97
N THR A 74 17.59 11.60 2.51
CA THR A 74 16.29 12.24 2.73
C THR A 74 15.15 11.48 2.06
N ALA A 75 15.33 11.10 0.78
CA ALA A 75 14.32 10.31 0.07
C ALA A 75 14.08 8.96 0.75
N ARG A 76 15.16 8.25 1.13
CA ARG A 76 15.06 6.99 1.89
C ARG A 76 14.29 7.17 3.19
N HIS A 77 14.55 8.23 3.94
CA HIS A 77 13.82 8.52 5.17
C HIS A 77 12.31 8.70 4.90
N MET A 78 11.93 9.56 3.95
CA MET A 78 10.53 9.82 3.62
C MET A 78 9.82 8.57 3.10
N LYS A 79 10.45 7.82 2.19
CA LYS A 79 9.87 6.60 1.62
C LYS A 79 9.75 5.47 2.63
N ARG A 80 10.68 5.39 3.59
CA ARG A 80 10.56 4.48 4.73
C ARG A 80 9.35 4.79 5.61
N VAL A 81 9.11 6.06 5.92
CA VAL A 81 7.91 6.48 6.68
C VAL A 81 6.65 6.09 5.91
N ARG A 82 6.61 6.38 4.60
CA ARG A 82 5.48 5.98 3.73
C ARG A 82 5.26 4.45 3.73
N LEU A 83 6.32 3.66 3.64
CA LEU A 83 6.25 2.20 3.72
C LEU A 83 5.68 1.74 5.07
N ALA A 84 6.21 2.24 6.18
CA ALA A 84 5.72 1.89 7.52
C ALA A 84 4.22 2.23 7.66
N MET A 85 3.77 3.38 7.17
CA MET A 85 2.36 3.76 7.22
C MET A 85 1.47 2.89 6.32
N ALA A 86 1.96 2.48 5.14
CA ALA A 86 1.24 1.55 4.28
C ALA A 86 1.08 0.17 4.94
N GLU A 87 2.14 -0.33 5.59
CA GLU A 87 2.10 -1.59 6.33
C GLU A 87 1.17 -1.52 7.54
N VAL A 88 1.16 -0.39 8.26
CA VAL A 88 0.20 -0.16 9.36
C VAL A 88 -1.23 -0.17 8.82
N ALA A 89 -1.52 0.57 7.75
CA ALA A 89 -2.87 0.60 7.17
C ALA A 89 -3.33 -0.80 6.70
N ALA A 90 -2.43 -1.58 6.10
CA ALA A 90 -2.73 -2.96 5.72
C ALA A 90 -3.03 -3.84 6.95
N ALA A 91 -2.22 -3.77 8.01
CA ALA A 91 -2.46 -4.55 9.23
C ALA A 91 -3.75 -4.13 9.95
N VAL A 92 -4.05 -2.83 10.00
CA VAL A 92 -5.30 -2.32 10.55
C VAL A 92 -6.49 -2.80 9.71
N TYR A 93 -6.39 -2.79 8.38
CA TYR A 93 -7.44 -3.33 7.51
C TYR A 93 -7.72 -4.81 7.83
N MET A 94 -6.68 -5.62 7.99
CA MET A 94 -6.84 -7.04 8.33
C MET A 94 -7.50 -7.24 9.70
N ALA A 95 -7.22 -6.36 10.66
CA ALA A 95 -7.86 -6.39 11.97
C ALA A 95 -9.33 -5.91 11.93
N VAL A 96 -9.60 -4.81 11.23
CA VAL A 96 -10.95 -4.23 11.12
C VAL A 96 -11.86 -5.12 10.29
N ARG A 97 -11.41 -5.68 9.16
CA ARG A 97 -12.26 -6.51 8.28
C ARG A 97 -12.88 -7.72 9.01
N ALA A 98 -12.18 -8.27 10.01
CA ALA A 98 -12.66 -9.37 10.82
C ALA A 98 -13.87 -9.00 11.70
N GLU A 99 -14.14 -7.71 11.89
CA GLU A 99 -15.33 -7.20 12.58
C GLU A 99 -16.54 -7.04 11.64
N TYR A 100 -16.32 -6.98 10.33
CA TYR A 100 -17.36 -6.67 9.33
C TYR A 100 -17.70 -7.84 8.40
N LYS A 101 -16.78 -8.80 8.24
CA LYS A 101 -16.90 -9.89 7.29
C LYS A 101 -16.80 -11.24 8.00
N SER A 102 -17.56 -12.21 7.51
CA SER A 102 -17.42 -13.61 7.90
C SER A 102 -16.07 -14.17 7.43
N ALA A 103 -15.64 -15.27 8.05
CA ALA A 103 -14.41 -15.96 7.65
C ALA A 103 -14.46 -16.42 6.18
N GLU A 104 -15.61 -16.87 5.70
CA GLU A 104 -15.82 -17.31 4.31
C GLU A 104 -15.72 -16.15 3.30
N GLU A 105 -16.25 -14.97 3.64
CA GLU A 105 -16.11 -13.76 2.80
C GLU A 105 -14.65 -13.31 2.73
N ILE A 106 -13.94 -13.34 3.86
CA ILE A 106 -12.52 -13.00 3.94
C ILE A 106 -11.69 -13.97 3.09
N GLU A 107 -11.92 -15.28 3.21
CA GLU A 107 -11.19 -16.30 2.46
C GLU A 107 -11.39 -16.12 0.95
N ARG A 108 -12.62 -15.85 0.51
CA ARG A 108 -12.93 -15.59 -0.89
C ARG A 108 -12.19 -14.38 -1.44
N GLU A 109 -12.19 -13.26 -0.71
CA GLU A 109 -11.47 -12.06 -1.10
C GLU A 109 -9.96 -12.27 -1.15
N ASP A 110 -9.41 -13.03 -0.21
CA ASP A 110 -7.99 -13.37 -0.17
C ASP A 110 -7.60 -14.31 -1.34
N GLN A 111 -8.49 -15.21 -1.76
CA GLN A 111 -8.30 -16.05 -2.96
C GLN A 111 -8.40 -15.24 -4.27
N GLU A 112 -9.21 -14.18 -4.31
CA GLU A 112 -9.36 -13.32 -5.47
C GLU A 112 -8.23 -12.29 -5.61
N ALA A 113 -7.58 -11.91 -4.50
CA ALA A 113 -6.54 -10.88 -4.50
C ALA A 113 -5.38 -11.14 -5.48
N PRO A 114 -4.81 -12.36 -5.60
CA PRO A 114 -3.79 -12.67 -6.61
C PRO A 114 -4.29 -12.52 -8.05
N ARG A 115 -5.57 -12.83 -8.32
CA ARG A 115 -6.17 -12.67 -9.66
C ARG A 115 -6.30 -11.20 -10.02
N MET A 116 -6.71 -10.36 -9.07
CA MET A 116 -6.77 -8.91 -9.27
C MET A 116 -5.37 -8.31 -9.52
N ALA A 117 -4.34 -8.82 -8.84
CA ALA A 117 -2.96 -8.43 -9.09
C ALA A 117 -2.52 -8.74 -10.52
N ALA A 118 -2.70 -9.98 -10.95
CA ALA A 118 -2.34 -10.41 -12.30
C ALA A 118 -3.11 -9.64 -13.39
N ALA A 119 -4.39 -9.33 -13.17
CA ALA A 119 -5.18 -8.54 -14.10
C ALA A 119 -4.65 -7.11 -14.25
N LEU A 120 -4.19 -6.49 -13.17
CA LEU A 120 -3.62 -5.14 -13.22
C LEU A 120 -2.23 -5.11 -13.83
N ASP A 121 -1.39 -6.12 -13.58
CA ASP A 121 -0.09 -6.26 -14.23
C ASP A 121 -0.27 -6.38 -15.75
N LEU A 122 -1.23 -7.19 -16.21
CA LEU A 122 -1.58 -7.31 -17.63
C LEU A 122 -2.08 -5.98 -18.21
N VAL A 123 -2.92 -5.24 -17.49
CA VAL A 123 -3.39 -3.92 -17.95
C VAL A 123 -2.23 -2.93 -18.07
N GLN A 124 -1.29 -2.95 -17.12
CA GLN A 124 -0.11 -2.08 -17.17
C GLN A 124 0.80 -2.45 -18.35
N GLU A 125 1.02 -3.74 -18.60
CA GLU A 125 1.80 -4.23 -19.75
C GLU A 125 1.16 -3.76 -21.07
N VAL A 126 -0.15 -3.94 -21.24
CA VAL A 126 -0.88 -3.47 -22.44
C VAL A 126 -0.79 -1.96 -22.59
N VAL A 127 -0.97 -1.19 -21.52
CA VAL A 127 -0.86 0.28 -21.57
C VAL A 127 0.55 0.71 -21.94
N GLN A 128 1.57 0.04 -21.40
CA GLN A 128 2.96 0.33 -21.71
C GLN A 128 3.27 0.02 -23.18
N GLU A 129 2.87 -1.15 -23.69
CA GLU A 129 3.02 -1.51 -25.09
C GLU A 129 2.36 -0.50 -26.03
N GLU A 130 1.13 -0.08 -25.73
CA GLU A 130 0.41 0.91 -26.53
C GLU A 130 1.08 2.29 -26.47
N THR A 131 1.61 2.67 -25.31
CA THR A 131 2.37 3.92 -25.14
C THR A 131 3.68 3.89 -25.92
N GLU A 132 4.39 2.77 -25.91
CA GLU A 132 5.63 2.57 -26.67
C GLU A 132 5.38 2.52 -28.20
N ARG A 133 4.29 1.86 -28.65
CA ARG A 133 3.85 1.89 -30.06
C ARG A 133 3.52 3.32 -30.50
N ALA A 134 2.80 4.07 -29.68
CA ALA A 134 2.47 5.47 -29.98
C ALA A 134 3.72 6.37 -30.01
N ALA A 135 4.70 6.13 -29.13
CA ALA A 135 5.96 6.88 -29.11
C ALA A 135 6.92 6.52 -30.25
N GLY A 136 6.90 5.26 -30.73
CA GLY A 136 7.69 4.80 -31.87
C GLY A 136 7.15 5.21 -33.24
N ALA A 137 5.92 5.73 -33.31
CA ALA A 137 5.25 6.13 -34.55
C ALA A 137 5.57 7.56 -35.02
N VAL A 138 6.53 8.27 -34.42
CA VAL A 138 6.93 9.62 -34.86
C VAL A 138 7.60 9.53 -36.25
N PRO A 139 7.00 10.09 -37.31
CA PRO A 139 7.63 10.09 -38.63
C PRO A 139 8.87 10.98 -38.57
N GLN A 140 10.03 10.43 -38.93
CA GLN A 140 11.22 11.23 -39.19
C GLN A 140 10.99 12.06 -40.46
N VAL A 141 10.50 13.28 -40.30
CA VAL A 141 10.50 14.27 -41.38
C VAL A 141 11.96 14.67 -41.61
N SER A 142 12.59 14.05 -42.60
CA SER A 142 13.90 14.48 -43.09
C SER A 142 13.81 15.94 -43.54
N PRO A 143 14.71 16.84 -43.10
CA PRO A 143 14.77 18.18 -43.65
C PRO A 143 15.24 18.06 -45.09
N ALA A 144 14.38 18.44 -46.04
CA ALA A 144 14.75 18.55 -47.44
C ALA A 144 15.85 19.62 -47.59
N ALA A 145 16.94 19.23 -48.25
CA ALA A 145 18.08 20.07 -48.58
C ALA A 145 17.80 21.00 -49.77
#